data_AF-D9UQH6-F1
#
_entry.id   AF-D9UQH6-F1
#
_cell.length_a   1.000
_cell.length_b   1.000
_cell.length_c   1.000
_cell.angle_alpha   90.00
_cell.angle_beta   90.00
_cell.angle_gamma   90.00
#
_symmetry.space_group_name_H-M   'P 1'
#
loop_
_entity.id
_entity.type
_entity.pdbx_description
1 polymer ?
#
loop_
_entity_poly.entity_id
_entity_poly.type
_entity_poly.pdbx_seq_one_letter_code
_entity_poly.pdbx_strand_id
1 'polypeptide(L)'
;MESEADNPSAELLARWLGVRLGVEVERVVTGGPVITAVRLGTAAGELSVERPDGPLASLALPGRPPRPLALQVRALPELLSEELRRLDPDEAYAEALHAEAGADATS
;
A
#
# COMPACT_ATOMS: atom_id res chain seq x y z
N MET A 1 -4.73 -5.83 -11.68
CA MET A 1 -4.73 -6.01 -10.22
C MET A 1 -6.11 -6.43 -9.80
N GLU A 2 -6.23 -7.40 -8.90
CA GLU A 2 -7.51 -7.91 -8.42
C GLU A 2 -7.72 -7.58 -6.93
N SER A 3 -8.90 -7.06 -6.59
CA SER A 3 -9.31 -6.77 -5.21
C SER A 3 -10.82 -6.66 -5.06
N GLU A 4 -11.33 -6.67 -3.83
CA GLU A 4 -12.68 -6.16 -3.53
C GLU A 4 -12.85 -4.68 -3.98
N ALA A 5 -14.09 -4.28 -4.26
CA ALA A 5 -14.41 -3.01 -4.92
C ALA A 5 -13.86 -1.78 -4.18
N ASP A 6 -14.11 -1.70 -2.87
CA ASP A 6 -13.84 -0.53 -2.05
C ASP A 6 -12.55 -0.66 -1.23
N ASN A 7 -11.56 -1.40 -1.73
CA ASN A 7 -10.30 -1.58 -1.00
C ASN A 7 -9.37 -0.35 -1.14
N PRO A 8 -9.13 0.44 -0.08
CA PRO A 8 -8.28 1.64 -0.16
C PRO A 8 -6.80 1.30 -0.38
N SER A 9 -6.33 0.16 0.12
CA SER A 9 -4.95 -0.31 -0.09
C SER A 9 -4.70 -0.70 -1.55
N ALA A 10 -5.70 -1.27 -2.23
CA ALA A 10 -5.62 -1.59 -3.65
C ALA A 10 -5.50 -0.32 -4.50
N GLU A 11 -6.29 0.72 -4.17
CA GLU A 11 -6.20 2.02 -4.82
C GLU A 11 -4.82 2.67 -4.62
N LEU A 12 -4.31 2.68 -3.39
CA LEU A 12 -3.01 3.24 -3.07
C LEU A 12 -1.88 2.49 -3.81
N LEU A 13 -1.90 1.16 -3.79
CA LEU A 13 -0.92 0.33 -4.49
C LEU A 13 -0.97 0.54 -6.00
N ALA A 14 -2.16 0.65 -6.59
CA ALA A 14 -2.33 0.90 -8.02
C ALA A 14 -1.69 2.24 -8.43
N ARG A 15 -1.96 3.31 -7.67
CA ARG A 15 -1.36 4.63 -7.90
C ARG A 15 0.16 4.60 -7.72
N TRP A 16 0.64 3.97 -6.66
CA TRP A 16 2.09 3.87 -6.40
C TRP A 16 2.81 3.13 -7.53
N LEU A 17 2.28 1.98 -7.97
CA LEU A 17 2.84 1.22 -9.09
C LEU A 17 2.83 2.04 -10.38
N GLY A 18 1.71 2.72 -10.67
CA GLY A 18 1.59 3.55 -11.86
C GLY A 18 2.61 4.69 -11.88
N VAL A 19 2.78 5.41 -10.77
CA VAL A 19 3.79 6.49 -10.65
C VAL A 19 5.22 5.94 -10.74
N ARG A 20 5.51 4.81 -10.09
CA ARG A 20 6.88 4.28 -10.00
C ARG A 20 7.36 3.60 -11.27
N LEU A 21 6.45 3.00 -12.04
CA LEU A 21 6.78 2.25 -13.24
C LEU A 21 6.41 2.99 -14.53
N GLY A 22 5.64 4.08 -14.44
CA GLY A 22 5.15 4.81 -15.61
C GLY A 22 4.15 4.01 -16.45
N VAL A 23 3.36 3.14 -15.81
CA VAL A 23 2.40 2.25 -16.48
C VAL A 23 0.99 2.49 -15.97
N GLU A 24 0.01 2.24 -16.82
CA GLU A 24 -1.39 2.18 -16.38
C GLU A 24 -1.62 0.88 -15.59
N VAL A 25 -2.42 0.97 -14.52
CA VAL A 25 -2.75 -0.17 -13.67
C VAL A 25 -4.24 -0.46 -13.77
N GLU A 26 -4.59 -1.54 -14.46
CA GLU A 26 -5.96 -2.03 -14.52
C GLU A 26 -6.39 -2.65 -13.19
N ARG A 27 -7.57 -2.28 -12.70
CA ARG A 27 -8.20 -2.86 -11.50
C ARG A 27 -9.40 -3.72 -11.90
N VAL A 28 -9.41 -4.96 -11.43
CA VAL A 28 -10.47 -5.95 -11.62
C VAL A 28 -11.09 -6.22 -10.26
N VAL A 29 -12.40 -6.06 -10.15
CA VAL A 29 -13.11 -6.31 -8.89
C VAL A 29 -13.35 -7.81 -8.74
N THR A 30 -12.94 -8.37 -7.60
CA THR A 30 -13.17 -9.77 -7.23
C THR A 30 -13.90 -9.86 -5.89
N GLY A 31 -14.51 -11.02 -5.60
CA GLY A 31 -15.24 -11.25 -4.35
C GLY A 31 -14.37 -11.68 -3.17
N GLY A 32 -13.06 -11.87 -3.38
CA GLY A 32 -12.14 -12.26 -2.32
C GLY A 32 -11.85 -11.07 -1.40
N PRO A 33 -11.64 -11.30 -0.09
CA PRO A 33 -11.23 -10.22 0.79
C PRO A 33 -9.85 -9.73 0.36
N VAL A 34 -9.58 -8.44 0.51
CA VAL A 34 -8.28 -7.82 0.22
C VAL A 34 -7.83 -7.86 -1.25
N ILE A 35 -6.54 -7.60 -1.49
CA ILE A 35 -5.89 -7.74 -2.81
C ILE A 35 -5.57 -9.21 -3.04
N THR A 36 -6.20 -9.81 -4.04
CA THR A 36 -6.07 -11.24 -4.38
C THR A 36 -4.98 -11.50 -5.41
N ALA A 37 -4.71 -10.55 -6.31
CA ALA A 37 -3.65 -10.70 -7.30
C ALA A 37 -3.05 -9.38 -7.79
N VAL A 38 -1.74 -9.40 -8.02
CA VAL A 38 -1.00 -8.35 -8.73
C VAL A 38 -0.18 -9.04 -9.82
N ARG A 39 -0.40 -8.67 -11.09
CA ARG A 39 0.33 -9.20 -12.25
C ARG A 39 0.96 -8.06 -13.02
N LEU A 40 2.23 -8.20 -13.37
CA LEU A 40 3.03 -7.23 -14.11
C LEU A 40 3.65 -7.93 -15.33
N GLY A 41 3.25 -7.51 -16.53
CA GLY A 41 3.90 -7.92 -17.76
C GLY A 41 5.22 -7.19 -17.94
N THR A 42 6.30 -7.92 -18.23
CA THR A 42 7.60 -7.36 -18.59
C THR A 42 8.13 -8.00 -19.87
N ALA A 43 9.17 -7.42 -20.48
CA ALA A 43 9.83 -8.03 -21.64
C ALA A 43 10.43 -9.42 -21.35
N ALA A 44 10.72 -9.72 -20.08
CA ALA A 44 11.22 -11.03 -19.65
C ALA A 44 10.10 -12.04 -19.37
N GLY A 45 8.83 -11.60 -19.37
CA GLY A 45 7.66 -12.40 -19.01
C GLY A 45 6.86 -11.76 -17.87
N GLU A 46 5.83 -12.47 -17.40
CA GLU A 46 4.97 -12.00 -16.31
C GLU A 46 5.58 -12.26 -14.92
N LEU A 47 5.52 -11.23 -14.08
CA LEU A 47 5.70 -11.33 -12.63
C LEU A 47 4.31 -11.32 -11.99
N SER A 48 4.02 -12.27 -11.10
CA SER A 48 2.76 -12.30 -10.39
C SER A 48 2.93 -12.56 -8.89
N VAL A 49 2.07 -11.90 -8.12
CA VAL A 49 1.82 -12.20 -6.71
C VAL A 49 0.35 -12.55 -6.60
N GLU A 50 0.05 -13.80 -6.28
CA GLU A 50 -1.32 -14.31 -6.25
C GLU A 50 -1.63 -14.93 -4.89
N ARG A 51 -2.86 -14.73 -4.43
CA ARG A 51 -3.38 -15.22 -3.17
C ARG A 51 -4.78 -15.78 -3.42
N PRO A 52 -4.90 -16.98 -4.00
CA PRO A 52 -6.18 -17.60 -4.28
C PRO A 52 -6.93 -17.96 -2.98
N ASP A 53 -6.23 -18.45 -1.95
CA ASP A 53 -6.84 -18.95 -0.71
C ASP A 53 -6.05 -18.53 0.56
N GLY A 54 -6.54 -17.55 1.30
CA GLY A 54 -6.05 -17.23 2.66
C GLY A 54 -4.74 -16.40 2.73
N PRO A 55 -3.92 -16.52 3.79
CA PRO A 55 -2.78 -15.62 4.05
C PRO A 55 -1.50 -15.95 3.26
N LEU A 56 -1.49 -17.07 2.54
CA LEU A 56 -0.35 -17.51 1.75
C LEU A 56 -0.48 -16.99 0.33
N ALA A 57 0.51 -16.19 -0.08
CA ALA A 57 0.64 -15.78 -1.46
C ALA A 57 1.71 -16.61 -2.16
N SER A 58 1.66 -16.64 -3.48
CA SER A 58 2.70 -17.20 -4.34
C SER A 58 3.31 -16.09 -5.18
N LEU A 59 4.64 -15.99 -5.18
CA LEU A 59 5.41 -15.13 -6.08
C LEU A 59 5.91 -15.97 -7.26
N ALA A 60 5.43 -15.67 -8.46
CA ALA A 60 5.98 -16.19 -9.71
C ALA A 60 6.85 -15.12 -10.38
N LEU A 61 8.05 -15.53 -10.80
CA LEU A 61 8.96 -14.71 -11.59
C LEU A 61 9.22 -15.43 -12.92
N PRO A 62 9.44 -14.71 -14.02
CA PRO A 62 9.75 -15.33 -15.29
C PRO A 62 10.96 -16.26 -15.20
N GLY A 63 10.83 -17.47 -15.74
CA GLY A 63 11.89 -18.48 -15.75
C GLY A 63 12.25 -19.08 -14.38
N ARG A 64 11.46 -18.82 -13.33
CA ARG A 64 11.66 -19.40 -11.99
C ARG A 64 10.40 -20.12 -11.51
N PRO A 65 10.54 -21.23 -10.76
CA PRO A 65 9.39 -21.85 -10.14
C PRO A 65 8.73 -20.87 -9.15
N PRO A 66 7.39 -20.85 -9.06
CA PRO A 66 6.68 -20.06 -8.07
C PRO A 66 7.14 -20.42 -6.66
N ARG A 67 7.20 -19.42 -5.78
CA ARG A 67 7.63 -19.60 -4.38
C ARG A 67 6.60 -19.02 -3.43
N PRO A 68 6.31 -19.71 -2.31
CA PRO A 68 5.40 -19.18 -1.31
C PRO A 68 5.99 -17.92 -0.66
N LEU A 69 5.14 -16.93 -0.46
CA LEU A 69 5.42 -15.69 0.25
C LEU A 69 4.40 -15.58 1.39
N ALA A 70 4.89 -15.48 2.63
CA ALA A 70 4.04 -15.18 3.76
C ALA A 70 3.63 -13.70 3.70
N LEU A 71 2.43 -13.42 3.19
CA LEU A 71 1.82 -12.09 3.24
C LEU A 71 0.74 -12.06 4.31
N GLN A 72 1.17 -11.93 5.57
CA GLN A 72 0.27 -11.82 6.70
C GLN A 72 -0.62 -10.57 6.56
N VAL A 73 -1.94 -10.76 6.60
CA VAL A 73 -2.89 -9.66 6.76
C VAL A 73 -2.82 -9.24 8.23
N ARG A 74 -2.11 -8.16 8.54
CA ARG A 74 -2.11 -7.62 9.91
C ARG A 74 -3.46 -6.95 10.19
N ALA A 75 -3.98 -7.14 11.40
CA ALA A 75 -5.23 -6.54 11.81
C ALA A 75 -5.08 -5.01 11.88
N LEU A 76 -6.10 -4.30 11.40
CA LEU A 76 -6.16 -2.83 11.28
C LEU A 76 -5.65 -2.03 12.51
N PRO A 77 -5.86 -2.45 13.77
CA PRO A 77 -5.36 -1.72 14.95
C PRO A 77 -3.83 -1.66 15.05
N GLU A 78 -3.12 -2.68 14.59
CA GLU A 78 -1.65 -2.74 14.64
C GLU A 78 -1.01 -1.83 13.59
N LEU A 79 -1.63 -1.74 12.40
CA LEU A 79 -1.18 -0.86 11.31
C LEU A 79 -1.45 0.62 11.63
N LEU A 80 -2.60 0.93 12.24
CA LEU A 80 -2.91 2.28 12.75
C LEU A 80 -1.93 2.71 13.85
N SER A 81 -1.61 1.81 14.79
CA SER A 81 -0.68 2.11 15.88
C SER A 81 0.74 2.36 15.36
N GLU A 82 1.16 1.66 14.31
CA GLU A 82 2.47 1.86 13.68
C GLU A 82 2.52 3.16 12.87
N GLU A 83 1.45 3.50 12.14
CA GLU A 83 1.39 4.74 11.37
C GLU A 83 1.28 5.99 12.27
N LEU A 84 0.55 5.91 13.39
CA LEU A 84 0.52 6.96 14.41
C LEU A 84 1.88 7.14 15.11
N ARG A 85 2.62 6.05 15.35
CA ARG A 85 3.99 6.15 15.91
C ARG A 85 4.98 6.75 14.91
N ARG A 86 4.72 6.61 13.61
CA ARG A 86 5.48 7.26 12.54
C ARG A 86 5.11 8.75 12.38
N LEU A 87 3.93 9.14 12.86
CA LEU A 87 3.36 10.48 12.78
C LEU A 87 3.56 11.36 14.02
N ASP A 88 4.04 10.86 15.18
CA ASP A 88 4.37 11.73 16.34
C ASP A 88 5.48 11.20 17.27
N PRO A 89 6.33 12.08 17.87
CA PRO A 89 6.00 13.43 18.35
C PRO A 89 6.73 14.60 17.62
N ASP A 90 5.98 15.27 16.75
CA ASP A 90 5.64 16.70 16.78
C ASP A 90 6.67 17.83 16.48
N GLU A 91 7.20 17.85 15.26
CA GLU A 91 7.61 19.11 14.61
C GLU A 91 6.39 20.01 14.30
N ALA A 92 5.21 19.42 14.00
CA ALA A 92 4.00 20.16 13.66
C ALA A 92 3.35 20.88 14.87
N TYR A 93 3.30 20.24 16.05
CA TYR A 93 2.84 20.90 17.28
C TYR A 93 3.84 21.91 17.83
N ALA A 94 5.14 21.67 17.67
CA ALA A 94 6.15 22.68 17.99
C ALA A 94 5.98 23.93 17.10
N GLU A 95 5.78 23.75 15.79
CA GLU A 95 5.48 24.85 14.86
C GLU A 95 4.18 25.59 15.20
N ALA A 96 3.11 24.86 15.57
CA ALA A 96 1.85 25.47 15.99
C ALA A 96 1.99 26.29 17.29
N LEU A 97 2.77 25.80 18.26
CA LEU A 97 3.03 26.50 19.53
C LEU A 97 3.94 27.72 19.34
N HIS A 98 4.86 27.68 18.37
CA HIS A 98 5.71 28.81 18.02
C HIS A 98 5.02 29.85 17.12
N ALA A 99 3.99 29.46 16.35
CA ALA A 99 3.26 30.35 15.46
C ALA A 99 2.41 31.41 16.18
N GLU A 100 1.96 31.15 17.42
CA GLU A 100 1.13 32.12 18.17
C GLU A 100 1.95 33.21 18.90
N ALA A 101 3.29 33.14 18.93
CA ALA A 101 4.12 34.10 19.68
C ALA A 101 4.57 35.34 18.85
N GLY A 102 4.18 35.45 17.58
CA GLY A 102 4.65 36.50 16.66
C GLY A 102 3.65 37.63 16.34
N ALA A 103 2.42 37.54 16.82
CA ALA A 103 1.34 38.43 16.40
C ALA A 103 0.68 39.19 17.56
N ASP A 104 1.47 39.80 18.44
CA ASP A 104 0.98 40.89 19.30
C ASP A 104 2.13 41.80 19.74
N ALA A 105 2.68 42.57 18.79
CA ALA A 105 3.65 43.62 19.08
C ALA A 105 3.55 44.77 18.08
N THR A 106 2.35 45.33 17.88
CA THR A 106 2.18 46.72 17.42
C THR A 106 0.79 47.20 17.82
N SER A 107 0.67 47.79 19.01
CA SER A 107 -0.04 49.06 19.20
C SER A 107 0.26 49.67 20.57
#